data_AF-A0A9D6PQE7-F1
#
_entry.id   AF-A0A9D6PQE7-F1
#
_cell.length_a   1.000
_cell.length_b   1.000
_cell.length_c   1.000
_cell.angle_alpha   90.00
_cell.angle_beta   90.00
_cell.angle_gamma   90.00
#
_symmetry.space_group_name_H-M   'P 1'
#
loop_
_entity.id
_entity.type
_entity.pdbx_description
1 polymer ?
#
loop_
_entity_poly.entity_id
_entity_poly.type
_entity_poly.pdbx_seq_one_letter_code
_entity_poly.pdbx_strand_id
1 'polypeptide(L)'
;MGNLRSVAKALEHVAQEPVIITSSASEIRNAERVVFPGQGAARDCMRELDQHQLHEVVMQSAREKPFLGICMGMQVLVRHSEENGGVNCLGLYPGEVRFFGNELHDTQGAKLKVPHMGWNQVQQATDHPLWKAIPDNSRFYFVHSYYMDPENHSLV
;
A
#
# COMPACT_ATOMS: atom_id res chain seq x y z
N MET A 1 11.23 8.51 -4.10
CA MET A 1 11.47 7.42 -5.08
C MET A 1 10.16 6.66 -5.32
N GLY A 2 9.73 6.43 -6.57
CA GLY A 2 8.43 5.83 -6.83
C GLY A 2 8.05 5.79 -8.31
N ASN A 3 7.12 4.91 -8.70
CA ASN A 3 6.46 4.89 -10.01
C ASN A 3 5.44 6.05 -10.18
N LEU A 4 5.68 7.19 -9.53
CA LEU A 4 4.74 8.32 -9.40
C LEU A 4 4.14 8.74 -10.74
N ARG A 5 4.97 8.77 -11.79
CA ARG A 5 4.51 9.11 -13.15
C ARG A 5 3.50 8.10 -13.69
N SER A 6 3.71 6.80 -13.48
CA SER A 6 2.78 5.76 -13.93
C SER A 6 1.45 5.84 -13.18
N VAL A 7 1.51 6.01 -11.85
CA VAL A 7 0.31 6.17 -11.02
C VAL A 7 -0.45 7.44 -11.41
N ALA A 8 0.24 8.58 -11.53
CA ALA A 8 -0.38 9.83 -11.93
C ALA A 8 -1.03 9.73 -13.31
N LYS A 9 -0.34 9.14 -14.31
CA LYS A 9 -0.91 8.97 -15.66
C LYS A 9 -2.13 8.05 -15.68
N ALA A 10 -2.13 6.97 -14.90
CA ALA A 10 -3.28 6.09 -14.79
C ALA A 10 -4.48 6.82 -14.16
N LEU A 11 -4.24 7.60 -13.10
CA LEU A 11 -5.27 8.40 -12.44
C LEU A 11 -5.81 9.51 -13.35
N GLU A 12 -4.94 10.27 -14.03
CA GLU A 12 -5.35 11.29 -15.01
C GLU A 12 -6.22 10.69 -16.11
N HIS A 13 -5.85 9.50 -16.61
CA HIS A 13 -6.61 8.82 -17.65
C HIS A 13 -8.02 8.42 -17.21
N VAL A 14 -8.17 7.92 -15.99
CA VAL A 14 -9.46 7.44 -15.47
C VAL A 14 -10.32 8.58 -14.93
N ALA A 15 -9.73 9.51 -14.18
CA ALA A 15 -10.43 10.64 -13.56
C ALA A 15 -10.74 11.76 -14.56
N GLN A 16 -9.99 11.85 -15.67
CA GLN A 16 -10.06 12.96 -16.62
C GLN A 16 -9.80 14.33 -15.96
N GLU A 17 -9.05 14.32 -14.86
CA GLU A 17 -8.69 15.47 -14.04
C GLU A 17 -7.17 15.56 -13.88
N PRO A 18 -6.61 16.78 -13.71
CA PRO A 18 -5.18 16.93 -13.44
C PRO A 18 -4.82 16.35 -12.06
N VAL A 19 -3.76 15.53 -12.02
CA VAL A 19 -3.23 14.97 -10.77
C VAL A 19 -2.08 15.85 -10.28
N ILE A 20 -2.17 16.31 -9.04
CA ILE A 20 -1.10 17.07 -8.38
C ILE A 20 -0.16 16.06 -7.72
N ILE A 21 1.09 16.01 -8.20
CA ILE A 21 2.17 15.27 -7.53
C ILE A 21 2.88 16.25 -6.60
N THR A 22 2.83 16.00 -5.29
CA THR A 22 3.35 16.94 -4.31
C THR A 22 3.96 16.26 -3.08
N SER A 23 4.91 16.95 -2.46
CA SER A 23 5.42 16.68 -1.11
C SER A 23 5.14 17.87 -0.17
N SER A 24 4.18 18.73 -0.51
CA SER A 24 3.76 19.87 0.31
C SER A 24 2.68 19.42 1.30
N ALA A 25 2.94 19.58 2.60
CA ALA A 25 1.97 19.26 3.63
C ALA A 25 0.68 20.08 3.51
N SER A 26 0.74 21.33 3.05
CA SER A 26 -0.46 22.17 2.88
C SER A 26 -1.34 21.67 1.73
N GLU A 27 -0.73 21.28 0.60
CA GLU A 27 -1.46 20.75 -0.55
C GLU A 27 -2.11 19.40 -0.22
N ILE A 28 -1.39 18.49 0.45
CA ILE A 28 -1.95 17.21 0.90
C ILE A 28 -3.11 17.43 1.88
N ARG A 29 -2.97 18.37 2.82
CA ARG A 29 -4.02 18.71 3.80
C ARG A 29 -5.28 19.25 3.11
N ASN A 30 -5.12 20.05 2.07
CA ASN A 30 -6.24 20.67 1.35
C ASN A 30 -6.83 19.79 0.24
N ALA A 31 -6.15 18.72 -0.18
CA ALA A 31 -6.67 17.81 -1.19
C ALA A 31 -7.96 17.11 -0.72
N GLU A 32 -8.91 16.92 -1.62
CA GLU A 32 -10.14 16.17 -1.33
C GLU A 32 -9.88 14.66 -1.20
N ARG A 33 -8.89 14.14 -1.92
CA ARG A 33 -8.52 12.72 -1.98
C ARG A 33 -7.01 12.60 -2.08
N VAL A 34 -6.46 11.56 -1.47
CA VAL A 34 -5.01 11.32 -1.46
C VAL A 34 -4.72 9.92 -1.97
N VAL A 35 -3.81 9.82 -2.94
CA VAL A 35 -3.18 8.55 -3.31
C VAL A 35 -1.75 8.59 -2.80
N PHE A 36 -1.40 7.62 -1.96
CA PHE A 36 -0.09 7.48 -1.34
C PHE A 36 0.61 6.23 -1.90
N PRO A 37 1.32 6.36 -3.03
CA PRO A 37 2.08 5.27 -3.59
C PRO A 37 3.45 5.16 -2.91
N GLY A 38 3.96 3.93 -2.81
CA GLY A 38 5.33 3.70 -2.39
C GLY A 38 5.95 2.49 -3.09
N GLN A 39 7.26 2.52 -3.23
CA GLN A 39 8.07 1.38 -3.69
C GLN A 39 9.36 1.30 -2.85
N GLY A 40 10.03 0.15 -2.90
CA GLY A 40 11.25 -0.07 -2.13
C GLY A 40 10.93 -0.60 -0.73
N ALA A 41 11.74 -0.22 0.25
CA ALA A 41 11.68 -0.74 1.61
C ALA A 41 10.94 0.20 2.58
N ALA A 42 10.31 -0.37 3.62
CA ALA A 42 9.60 0.36 4.66
C ALA A 42 10.50 1.38 5.35
N ARG A 43 11.75 0.99 5.68
CA ARG A 43 12.74 1.89 6.29
C ARG A 43 12.97 3.16 5.48
N ASP A 44 13.12 3.01 4.16
CA ASP A 44 13.38 4.15 3.29
C ASP A 44 12.13 5.02 3.17
N CYS A 45 10.94 4.42 3.04
CA CYS A 45 9.68 5.16 3.03
C CYS A 45 9.48 5.99 4.31
N MET A 46 9.69 5.40 5.49
CA MET A 46 9.56 6.11 6.76
C MET A 46 10.59 7.24 6.90
N ARG A 47 11.84 7.01 6.49
CA ARG A 47 12.87 8.05 6.47
C ARG A 47 12.48 9.23 5.59
N GLU A 48 11.94 9.00 4.39
CA GLU A 48 11.52 10.08 3.50
C GLU A 48 10.34 10.86 4.09
N LEU A 49 9.37 10.18 4.72
CA LEU A 49 8.28 10.85 5.42
C LEU A 49 8.76 11.77 6.54
N ASP A 50 9.75 11.33 7.31
CA ASP A 50 10.37 12.11 8.39
C ASP A 50 11.14 13.32 7.83
N GLN A 51 11.97 13.10 6.80
CA GLN A 51 12.75 14.16 6.15
C GLN A 51 11.87 15.26 5.57
N HIS A 52 10.71 14.89 5.01
CA HIS A 52 9.75 15.83 4.45
C HIS A 52 8.70 16.31 5.46
N GLN A 53 8.76 15.86 6.72
CA GLN A 53 7.80 16.21 7.78
C GLN A 53 6.34 15.90 7.38
N LEU A 54 6.13 14.79 6.68
CA LEU A 54 4.83 14.39 6.13
C LEU A 54 4.07 13.39 7.00
N HIS A 55 4.68 12.88 8.07
CA HIS A 55 4.06 11.86 8.93
C HIS A 55 2.67 12.26 9.41
N GLU A 56 2.51 13.47 9.97
CA GLU A 56 1.24 13.93 10.53
C GLU A 56 0.17 14.09 9.45
N VAL A 57 0.50 14.74 8.33
CA VAL A 57 -0.49 15.03 7.29
C VAL A 57 -0.95 13.78 6.55
N VAL A 58 -0.06 12.79 6.36
CA VAL A 58 -0.42 11.49 5.78
C VAL A 58 -1.39 10.76 6.71
N MET A 59 -1.08 10.70 8.00
CA MET A 59 -1.92 10.08 9.02
C MET A 59 -3.28 10.75 9.15
N GLN A 60 -3.31 12.07 9.14
CA GLN A 60 -4.54 12.84 9.18
C GLN A 60 -5.38 12.57 7.92
N SER A 61 -4.77 12.62 6.73
CA SER A 61 -5.46 12.37 5.47
C SER A 61 -6.03 10.95 5.40
N ALA A 62 -5.30 9.95 5.88
CA ALA A 62 -5.78 8.57 5.90
C ALA A 62 -6.99 8.35 6.83
N ARG A 63 -7.21 9.22 7.83
CA ARG A 63 -8.36 9.15 8.74
C ARG A 63 -9.58 9.91 8.27
N GLU A 64 -9.36 11.04 7.60
CA GLU A 64 -10.40 12.07 7.43
C GLU A 64 -10.98 12.13 6.02
N LYS A 65 -10.30 11.54 5.02
CA LYS A 65 -10.69 11.65 3.61
C LYS A 65 -10.39 10.37 2.84
N PRO A 66 -10.97 10.19 1.63
CA PRO A 66 -10.61 9.06 0.78
C PRO A 66 -9.09 8.99 0.54
N PHE A 67 -8.51 7.88 0.97
CA PHE A 67 -7.08 7.64 0.95
C PHE A 67 -6.78 6.28 0.33
N LEU A 68 -5.88 6.24 -0.64
CA LEU A 68 -5.45 4.99 -1.29
C LEU A 68 -3.94 4.80 -1.11
N GLY A 69 -3.55 3.91 -0.21
CA GLY A 69 -2.17 3.41 -0.11
C GLY A 69 -1.91 2.36 -1.20
N ILE A 70 -0.82 2.51 -1.97
CA ILE A 70 -0.43 1.52 -3.00
C ILE A 70 0.89 0.87 -2.62
N CYS A 71 0.90 -0.47 -2.55
CA CYS A 71 2.08 -1.29 -2.24
C CYS A 71 2.72 -0.85 -0.92
N MET A 72 3.92 -0.25 -0.95
CA MET A 72 4.58 0.22 0.26
C MET A 72 3.77 1.30 0.99
N GLY A 73 3.05 2.16 0.26
CA GLY A 73 2.20 3.17 0.87
C GLY A 73 1.02 2.59 1.67
N MET A 74 0.57 1.37 1.34
CA MET A 74 -0.37 0.60 2.16
C MET A 74 0.34 -0.01 3.37
N GLN A 75 1.49 -0.65 3.14
CA GLN A 75 2.24 -1.39 4.16
C GLN A 75 2.67 -0.51 5.33
N VAL A 76 3.09 0.75 5.09
CA VAL A 76 3.52 1.63 6.19
C VAL A 76 2.36 2.16 7.04
N LEU A 77 1.09 1.84 6.73
CA LEU A 77 -0.05 2.26 7.56
C LEU A 77 -0.22 1.40 8.82
N VAL A 78 0.41 0.23 8.92
CA VAL A 78 0.40 -0.56 10.17
C VAL A 78 1.47 -0.11 11.15
N ARG A 79 1.60 -0.78 12.30
CA ARG A 79 2.56 -0.40 13.35
C ARG A 79 4.00 -0.74 13.01
N HIS A 80 4.25 -1.89 12.39
CA HIS A 80 5.60 -2.42 12.27
C HIS A 80 5.79 -3.21 10.97
N SER A 81 7.02 -3.26 10.46
CA SER A 81 7.44 -4.14 9.37
C SER A 81 8.65 -4.96 9.77
N GLU A 82 8.65 -6.25 9.48
CA GLU A 82 9.79 -7.15 9.69
C GLU A 82 10.97 -6.84 8.75
N GLU A 83 10.75 -6.05 7.70
CA GLU A 83 11.80 -5.71 6.73
C GLU A 83 12.97 -4.99 7.39
N ASN A 84 14.19 -5.21 6.87
CA ASN A 84 15.43 -4.60 7.37
C ASN A 84 15.72 -4.80 8.88
N GLY A 85 15.21 -5.88 9.49
CA GLY A 85 15.43 -6.18 10.90
C GLY A 85 14.46 -5.46 11.85
N GLY A 86 13.36 -4.92 11.32
CA GLY A 86 12.32 -4.25 12.10
C GLY A 86 12.28 -2.75 11.83
N VAL A 87 11.10 -2.24 11.45
CA VAL A 87 10.85 -0.82 11.18
C VAL A 87 9.51 -0.41 11.77
N ASN A 88 9.53 0.57 12.66
CA ASN A 88 8.31 1.24 13.11
C ASN A 88 7.71 2.03 11.94
N CYS A 89 6.43 1.77 11.67
CA CYS A 89 5.66 2.37 10.61
C CYS A 89 4.69 3.42 11.20
N LEU A 90 3.77 3.96 10.40
CA LEU A 90 2.90 5.06 10.81
C LEU A 90 1.92 4.69 11.94
N GLY A 91 1.61 3.40 12.10
CA GLY A 91 0.81 2.91 13.22
C GLY A 91 -0.66 3.35 13.19
N LEU A 92 -1.23 3.57 12.00
CA LEU A 92 -2.66 3.88 11.85
C LEU A 92 -3.52 2.67 12.22
N TYR A 93 -3.11 1.49 11.78
CA TYR A 93 -3.81 0.24 12.04
C TYR A 93 -2.95 -0.70 12.91
N PRO A 94 -3.54 -1.37 13.92
CA PRO A 94 -2.86 -2.46 14.62
C PRO A 94 -2.54 -3.60 13.65
N GLY A 95 -1.29 -4.06 13.66
CA GLY A 95 -0.82 -5.07 12.72
C GLY A 95 0.65 -4.89 12.36
N GLU A 96 1.11 -5.81 11.52
CA GLU A 96 2.51 -5.87 11.09
C GLU A 96 2.62 -6.23 9.61
N VAL A 97 3.75 -5.89 9.00
CA VAL A 97 4.13 -6.34 7.66
C VAL A 97 5.12 -7.47 7.82
N ARG A 98 4.73 -8.68 7.40
CA ARG A 98 5.49 -9.91 7.60
C ARG A 98 6.17 -10.38 6.33
N PHE A 99 7.32 -11.01 6.48
CA PHE A 99 7.98 -11.71 5.38
C PHE A 99 7.22 -12.99 5.05
N PHE A 100 7.08 -13.30 3.76
CA PHE A 100 6.47 -14.55 3.30
C PHE A 100 7.20 -15.80 3.85
N GLY A 101 8.50 -15.70 4.15
CA GLY A 101 9.32 -16.83 4.56
C GLY A 101 10.07 -17.49 3.39
N ASN A 102 11.01 -18.38 3.72
CA ASN A 102 11.92 -18.99 2.74
C ASN A 102 11.48 -20.38 2.25
N GLU A 103 10.59 -21.04 2.99
CA GLU A 103 10.17 -22.44 2.76
C GLU A 103 8.66 -22.54 2.60
N LEU A 104 8.09 -21.65 1.77
CA LEU A 104 6.69 -21.72 1.39
C LEU A 104 6.47 -22.83 0.36
N HIS A 105 5.51 -23.72 0.60
CA HIS A 105 5.11 -24.78 -0.33
C HIS A 105 3.63 -24.65 -0.67
N ASP A 106 3.24 -25.07 -1.87
CA ASP A 106 1.83 -25.18 -2.27
C ASP A 106 1.17 -26.45 -1.72
N THR A 107 -0.11 -26.65 -2.07
CA THR A 107 -0.90 -27.82 -1.65
C THR A 107 -0.38 -29.15 -2.19
N GLN A 108 0.48 -29.14 -3.20
CA GLN A 108 1.15 -30.31 -3.78
C GLN A 108 2.59 -30.48 -3.27
N GLY A 109 3.04 -29.61 -2.36
CA GLY A 109 4.39 -29.63 -1.79
C GLY A 109 5.45 -28.99 -2.68
N ALA A 110 5.08 -28.30 -3.77
CA ALA A 110 6.03 -27.60 -4.62
C ALA A 110 6.47 -26.29 -3.98
N LYS A 111 7.76 -25.96 -4.09
CA LYS A 111 8.33 -24.73 -3.53
C LYS A 111 7.78 -23.48 -4.23
N LEU A 112 7.18 -22.59 -3.44
CA LEU A 112 6.75 -21.27 -3.85
C LEU A 112 7.92 -20.29 -3.78
N LYS A 113 8.05 -19.45 -4.80
CA LYS A 113 9.11 -18.44 -4.90
C LYS A 113 8.70 -17.17 -4.19
N VAL A 114 9.67 -16.52 -3.55
CA VAL A 114 9.55 -15.17 -3.00
C VAL A 114 10.54 -14.27 -3.75
N PRO A 115 10.13 -13.09 -4.25
CA PRO A 115 8.85 -12.40 -4.05
C PRO A 115 7.65 -13.11 -4.71
N HIS A 116 6.46 -12.88 -4.16
CA HIS A 116 5.21 -13.11 -4.88
C HIS A 116 5.18 -12.14 -6.06
N MET A 117 5.36 -12.67 -7.27
CA MET A 117 5.49 -11.90 -8.50
C MET A 117 4.63 -12.48 -9.62
N GLY A 118 3.72 -11.67 -10.15
CA GLY A 118 2.88 -12.04 -11.28
C GLY A 118 1.41 -11.69 -11.08
N TRP A 119 0.58 -12.19 -11.99
CA TRP A 119 -0.87 -11.96 -11.95
C TRP A 119 -1.54 -12.98 -11.05
N ASN A 120 -2.12 -12.54 -9.95
CA ASN A 120 -2.84 -13.39 -9.01
C ASN A 120 -4.29 -12.90 -8.81
N GLN A 121 -5.17 -13.81 -8.42
CA GLN A 121 -6.58 -13.50 -8.21
C GLN A 121 -6.77 -12.85 -6.83
N VAL A 122 -7.69 -11.89 -6.76
CA VAL A 122 -8.13 -11.31 -5.50
C VAL A 122 -9.58 -11.68 -5.28
N GLN A 123 -9.85 -12.35 -4.16
CA GLN A 123 -11.20 -12.62 -3.68
C GLN A 123 -11.69 -11.41 -2.89
N GLN A 124 -12.89 -10.92 -3.22
CA GLN A 124 -13.50 -9.78 -2.56
C GLN A 124 -14.08 -10.21 -1.21
N ALA A 125 -13.55 -9.69 -0.11
CA ALA A 125 -13.99 -10.05 1.25
C ALA A 125 -15.22 -9.26 1.74
N THR A 126 -15.41 -8.04 1.23
CA THR A 126 -16.51 -7.14 1.60
C THR A 126 -17.01 -6.37 0.39
N ASP A 127 -18.29 -5.98 0.42
CA ASP A 127 -18.83 -5.05 -0.58
C ASP A 127 -18.19 -3.67 -0.36
N HIS A 128 -17.51 -3.18 -1.39
CA HIS A 128 -16.74 -1.94 -1.31
C HIS A 128 -16.81 -1.18 -2.64
N PRO A 129 -16.94 0.16 -2.63
CA PRO A 129 -17.02 0.95 -3.86
C PRO A 129 -15.85 0.76 -4.84
N LEU A 130 -14.67 0.34 -4.35
CA LEU A 130 -13.51 0.01 -5.20
C LEU A 130 -13.74 -1.22 -6.09
N TRP A 131 -14.66 -2.11 -5.74
CA TRP A 131 -15.00 -3.28 -6.54
C TRP A 131 -16.01 -2.99 -7.64
N LYS A 132 -16.54 -1.77 -7.73
CA LYS A 132 -17.49 -1.40 -8.76
C LYS A 132 -16.93 -1.70 -10.14
N ALA A 133 -17.68 -2.50 -10.92
CA ALA A 133 -17.31 -2.97 -12.26
C ALA A 133 -16.03 -3.83 -12.33
N ILE A 134 -15.57 -4.38 -11.20
CA ILE A 134 -14.49 -5.36 -11.11
C ILE A 134 -15.11 -6.69 -10.67
N PRO A 135 -15.15 -7.72 -11.54
CA PRO A 135 -15.62 -9.04 -11.15
C PRO A 135 -14.80 -9.63 -10.00
N ASP A 136 -15.45 -10.39 -9.13
CA ASP A 136 -14.76 -11.17 -8.10
C ASP A 136 -13.75 -12.16 -8.73
N ASN A 137 -12.65 -12.44 -8.04
CA ASN A 137 -11.53 -13.25 -8.51
C ASN A 137 -10.82 -12.70 -9.77
N SER A 138 -10.97 -11.41 -10.06
CA SER A 138 -10.17 -10.72 -11.08
C SER A 138 -8.68 -10.76 -10.74
N ARG A 139 -7.83 -10.76 -11.77
CA ARG A 139 -6.38 -10.80 -11.61
C ARG A 139 -5.78 -9.41 -11.47
N PHE A 140 -4.91 -9.25 -10.48
CA PHE A 140 -4.08 -8.07 -10.27
C PHE A 140 -2.61 -8.47 -10.32
N TYR A 141 -1.75 -7.52 -10.70
CA TYR A 141 -0.32 -7.75 -10.74
C TYR A 141 0.31 -7.46 -9.37
N PHE A 142 1.01 -8.44 -8.82
CA PHE A 142 1.71 -8.37 -7.55
C PHE A 142 3.21 -8.45 -7.75
N VAL A 143 3.96 -7.73 -6.92
CA VAL A 143 5.41 -7.86 -6.77
C VAL A 143 5.83 -7.44 -5.36
N HIS A 144 5.86 -8.40 -4.43
CA HIS A 144 6.20 -8.14 -3.04
C HIS A 144 6.73 -9.39 -2.32
N SER A 145 7.71 -9.19 -1.43
CA SER A 145 8.23 -10.24 -0.54
C SER A 145 7.57 -10.23 0.84
N TYR A 146 6.86 -9.16 1.16
CA TYR A 146 6.21 -8.93 2.44
C TYR A 146 4.73 -8.68 2.24
N TYR A 147 3.90 -9.03 3.22
CA TYR A 147 2.45 -8.83 3.18
C TYR A 147 1.97 -8.18 4.49
N MET A 148 0.88 -7.44 4.41
CA MET A 148 0.26 -6.81 5.58
C MET A 148 -0.60 -7.84 6.30
N ASP A 149 -0.37 -7.99 7.61
CA ASP A 149 -1.10 -8.86 8.54
C ASP A 149 -1.70 -7.99 9.66
N PRO A 150 -2.88 -7.38 9.43
CA PRO A 150 -3.55 -6.58 10.45
C PRO A 150 -4.11 -7.47 11.56
N GLU A 151 -4.11 -6.98 12.80
CA GLU A 151 -4.74 -7.71 13.92
C GLU A 151 -6.26 -7.83 13.73
N ASN A 152 -6.87 -6.83 13.10
CA ASN A 152 -8.26 -6.89 12.67
C ASN A 152 -8.34 -7.35 11.21
N HIS A 153 -8.66 -8.62 11.01
CA HIS A 153 -8.85 -9.21 9.68
C HIS A 153 -10.03 -8.63 8.91
N SER A 154 -10.93 -7.83 9.50
CA SER A 154 -11.96 -7.12 8.73
C SER A 154 -11.41 -5.97 7.88
N LEU A 155 -10.12 -5.64 8.04
CA LEU A 155 -9.43 -4.62 7.24
C LEU A 155 -8.89 -5.16 5.90
N VAL A 156 -8.88 -6.49 5.70
CA VAL A 156 -8.29 -7.17 4.53
C VAL A 156 -9.24 -8.19 3.93
#